data_AF-A0A9P3MI34-F1
#
_entry.id   AF-A0A9P3MI34-F1
#
_cell.length_a   1.000
_cell.length_b   1.000
_cell.length_c   1.000
_cell.angle_alpha   90.00
_cell.angle_beta   90.00
_cell.angle_gamma   90.00
#
_symmetry.space_group_name_H-M   'P 1'
#
loop_
_entity.id
_entity.type
_entity.pdbx_description
1 polymer ?
#
loop_
_entity_poly.entity_id
_entity_poly.type
_entity_poly.pdbx_seq_one_letter_code
_entity_poly.pdbx_strand_id
1 'polypeptide(L)' 'MFGDEVLGEVNLAMVQTARAVGAAAKFTGSGGAVVAFCPEGEQQRARLVEAWRETGFCVVDAQVAAAEELE' A
#
# COMPACT_ATOMS: atom_id res chain seq x y z
N MET A 1 -5.06 -16.03 12.48
CA MET A 1 -4.74 -14.63 12.11
C MET A 1 -3.40 -14.31 12.73
N PHE A 2 -2.44 -13.77 11.96
CA PHE A 2 -1.15 -13.32 12.49
C PHE A 2 -1.34 -11.94 13.14
N GLY A 3 -0.85 -11.76 14.37
CA GLY A 3 -0.97 -10.51 15.13
C GLY A 3 0.12 -9.50 14.77
N ASP A 4 0.05 -8.33 15.41
CA ASP A 4 0.92 -7.19 15.16
C ASP A 4 2.42 -7.51 15.34
N GLU A 5 2.75 -8.40 16.27
CA GLU A 5 4.13 -8.89 16.52
C GLU A 5 4.75 -9.62 15.31
N VAL A 6 3.92 -10.19 14.42
CA VAL A 6 4.39 -10.95 13.25
C VAL A 6 4.34 -10.11 11.97
N LEU A 7 3.45 -9.12 11.90
CA LEU A 7 3.33 -8.20 10.77
C LEU A 7 4.39 -7.09 10.83
N GLY A 8 4.81 -6.67 12.03
CA GLY A 8 5.76 -5.60 12.24
C GLY A 8 5.10 -4.22 12.17
N GLU A 9 5.45 -3.34 13.11
CA GLU A 9 4.88 -2.00 13.28
C GLU A 9 4.93 -1.16 12.00
N VAL A 10 5.99 -1.32 11.21
CA VAL A 10 6.21 -0.61 9.94
C VAL A 10 5.14 -0.96 8.89
N ASN A 11 4.79 -2.24 8.77
CA ASN A 11 3.78 -2.70 7.81
C ASN A 11 2.38 -2.23 8.23
N LEU A 12 2.10 -2.23 9.54
CA LEU A 12 0.84 -1.71 10.08
C LEU A 12 0.71 -0.21 9.84
N ALA A 13 1.78 0.56 10.07
CA ALA A 13 1.80 1.99 9.80
C ALA A 13 1.46 2.29 8.33
N MET A 14 2.07 1.57 7.36
CA MET A 14 1.76 1.75 5.94
C MET A 14 0.26 1.52 5.63
N VAL A 15 -0.33 0.44 6.16
CA VAL A 15 -1.76 0.10 5.94
C VAL A 15 -2.68 1.12 6.62
N GLN A 16 -2.36 1.55 7.84
CA GLN A 16 -3.15 2.51 8.58
C GLN A 16 -3.16 3.88 7.90
N THR A 17 -2.01 4.35 7.43
CA THR A 17 -1.90 5.61 6.66
C THR A 17 -2.75 5.55 5.38
N ALA A 18 -2.73 4.42 4.66
CA ALA A 18 -3.57 4.25 3.47
C ALA A 18 -5.06 4.29 3.77
N ARG A 19 -5.50 3.61 4.85
CA ARG A 19 -6.90 3.63 5.28
C ARG A 19 -7.36 5.01 5.73
N ALA A 20 -6.49 5.80 6.35
CA ALA A 20 -6.81 7.15 6.81
C ALA A 20 -7.19 8.10 5.67
N VAL A 21 -6.67 7.87 4.46
CA VAL A 21 -7.01 8.66 3.25
C VAL A 21 -8.12 8.00 2.39
N GLY A 22 -8.76 6.95 2.91
CA GLY A 22 -9.83 6.21 2.23
C GLY A 22 -9.34 5.20 1.18
N ALA A 23 -8.04 4.95 1.07
CA ALA A 23 -7.50 3.97 0.13
C ALA A 23 -7.62 2.54 0.69
N ALA A 24 -7.84 1.57 -0.20
CA ALA A 24 -7.74 0.17 0.16
C ALA A 24 -6.26 -0.25 0.13
N ALA A 25 -5.79 -1.03 1.11
CA ALA A 25 -4.39 -1.45 1.17
C ALA A 25 -4.23 -2.90 1.64
N LYS A 26 -3.20 -3.57 1.11
CA LYS A 26 -2.87 -4.97 1.44
C LYS A 26 -1.37 -5.23 1.38
N PHE A 27 -0.90 -6.18 2.21
CA PHE A 27 0.47 -6.67 2.16
C PHE A 27 0.76 -7.39 0.85
N THR A 28 1.96 -7.21 0.32
CA THR A 28 2.40 -7.82 -0.95
C THR A 28 3.01 -9.22 -0.78
N GLY A 29 2.58 -9.98 0.25
CA GLY A 29 3.07 -11.33 0.53
C GLY A 29 4.01 -11.37 1.74
N SER A 30 5.29 -11.70 1.54
CA SER A 30 6.31 -11.93 2.58
C SER A 30 6.63 -10.71 3.47
N GLY A 31 5.96 -9.58 3.27
CA GLY A 31 6.18 -8.33 4.00
C GLY A 31 7.21 -7.43 3.35
N GLY A 32 7.44 -6.26 3.97
CA GLY A 32 8.41 -5.25 3.50
C GLY A 32 7.85 -4.24 2.50
N ALA A 33 6.66 -4.48 1.96
CA ALA A 33 5.91 -3.53 1.16
C ALA A 33 4.39 -3.71 1.32
N VAL A 34 3.67 -2.64 1.01
CA VAL A 34 2.22 -2.57 0.95
C VAL A 34 1.82 -2.01 -0.41
N VAL A 35 0.78 -2.59 -1.01
CA VAL A 35 0.14 -2.02 -2.19
C VAL A 35 -1.16 -1.35 -1.76
N ALA A 36 -1.44 -0.17 -2.33
CA ALA A 36 -2.70 0.53 -2.13
C ALA A 36 -3.43 0.72 -3.46
N PHE A 37 -4.76 0.69 -3.38
CA PHE A 37 -5.68 0.99 -4.46
C PHE A 37 -6.48 2.24 -4.09
N CYS A 38 -6.47 3.23 -4.98
CA CYS A 38 -7.12 4.53 -4.79
C CYS A 38 -8.40 4.63 -5.64
N PRO A 39 -9.58 4.20 -5.14
CA PRO A 39 -10.83 4.23 -5.92
C PRO A 39 -11.30 5.64 -6.31
N GLU A 40 -10.87 6.68 -5.58
CA GLU A 40 -11.19 8.08 -5.90
C GLU A 40 -10.24 8.70 -6.94
N GLY A 41 -9.31 7.91 -7.47
CA GLY A 41 -8.38 8.33 -8.52
C GLY A 41 -7.23 9.21 -8.02
N GLU A 42 -6.76 10.10 -8.90
CA GLU A 42 -5.47 10.79 -8.75
C GLU A 42 -5.39 11.69 -7.51
N GLN A 43 -6.50 12.31 -7.11
CA GLN A 43 -6.51 13.18 -5.93
C GLN A 43 -6.26 12.39 -4.63
N GLN A 44 -6.85 11.20 -4.51
CA GLN A 44 -6.59 10.33 -3.37
C GLN A 44 -5.19 9.73 -3.43
N ARG A 45 -4.69 9.39 -4.62
CA ARG A 45 -3.29 8.99 -4.82
C ARG A 45 -2.33 10.07 -4.32
N ALA A 46 -2.55 11.34 -4.68
CA ALA A 46 -1.70 12.44 -4.23
C ALA A 46 -1.66 12.56 -2.69
N ARG A 47 -2.83 12.54 -2.04
CA ARG A 47 -2.93 12.56 -0.56
C ARG A 47 -2.22 11.37 0.08
N LEU A 48 -2.34 10.17 -0.52
CA LEU A 48 -1.67 8.97 -0.04
C LEU A 48 -0.14 9.07 -0.15
N VAL A 49 0.36 9.51 -1.32
CA VAL A 49 1.79 9.67 -1.59
C VAL A 49 2.41 10.67 -0.61
N GLU A 50 1.72 11.79 -0.36
CA GLU A 50 2.14 12.78 0.64
C GLU A 50 2.24 12.16 2.03
N ALA A 51 1.17 11.53 2.52
CA ALA A 51 1.13 10.94 3.87
C ALA A 51 2.19 9.84 4.08
N TRP A 52 2.44 8.99 3.07
CA TRP A 52 3.48 7.97 3.16
C TRP A 52 4.90 8.57 3.14
N ARG A 53 5.14 9.60 2.32
CA ARG A 53 6.44 10.28 2.28
C ARG A 53 6.74 11.05 3.58
N GLU A 54 5.74 11.69 4.18
CA GLU A 54 5.88 12.34 5.49
C GLU A 54 6.25 11.34 6.60
N THR A 55 5.79 10.09 6.48
CA THR A 55 6.16 9.00 7.40
C THR A 55 7.56 8.42 7.09
N GLY A 56 8.20 8.87 6.01
CA GLY A 56 9.53 8.41 5.58
C GLY A 56 9.51 7.17 4.68
N PHE A 57 8.35 6.76 4.16
CA PHE A 57 8.25 5.62 3.25
C PHE A 57 8.62 6.01 1.81
N CYS A 58 9.26 5.09 1.11
CA CYS A 58 9.45 5.17 -0.33
C CYS A 58 8.15 4.76 -1.04
N VAL A 59 7.75 5.50 -2.07
CA VAL A 59 6.52 5.25 -2.83
C VAL A 59 6.85 5.12 -4.31
N VAL A 60 6.40 4.04 -4.93
CA VAL A 60 6.53 3.75 -6.36
C VAL A 60 5.16 3.43 -6.95
N ASP A 61 4.95 3.79 -8.21
CA ASP A 61 3.72 3.44 -8.91
C ASP A 61 3.74 1.97 -9.32
N ALA A 62 2.71 1.24 -8.90
CA ALA A 62 2.50 -0.13 -9.35
C ALA A 62 1.79 -0.12 -10.72
N GLN A 63 2.31 -0.89 -11.66
CA GLN A 63 1.64 -1.17 -12.92
C GLN A 63 1.04 -2.57 -12.87
N VAL A 64 -0.23 -2.69 -13.26
CA VAL A 64 -0.87 -4.01 -13.40
C VAL A 64 -0.26 -4.68 -14.62
N ALA A 65 0.43 -5.80 -14.41
CA ALA A 65 0.96 -6.59 -15.51
C ALA A 65 -0.19 -7.08 -16.41
N ALA A 66 0.07 -7.15 -17.72
CA ALA A 66 -0.82 -7.85 -18.63
C ALA A 66 -0.90 -9.33 -18.20
N ALA A 67 -2.05 -9.96 -18.40
CA ALA A 67 -2.15 -11.40 -18.22
C ALA A 67 -1.23 -12.07 -19.25
N GLU A 68 -0.26 -12.87 -18.78
CA GLU A 68 0.44 -13.81 -19.65
C GLU A 68 -0.55 -14.90 -20.04
N GLU A 69 -0.79 -15.06 -21.35
CA GLU A 69 -1.48 -16.25 -21.86
C GLU A 69 -0.53 -17.43 -21.63
N LEU A 70 -0.85 -18.26 -20.64
CA LEU A 70 -0.18 -19.54 -20.44
C LEU A 70 -0.53 -20.44 -21.64
N GLU A 71 0.41 -20.60 -22.57
CA GLU A 71 0.37 -21.64 -23.62
C GLU A 71 0.46 -23.06 -23.03
#